data_AF-A0A7X8HT52-F1
#
_entry.id   AF-A0A7X8HT52-F1
#
_cell.length_a   1.000
_cell.length_b   1.000
_cell.length_c   1.000
_cell.angle_alpha   90.00
_cell.angle_beta   90.00
_cell.angle_gamma   90.00
#
_symmetry.space_group_name_H-M   'P 1'
#
loop_
_entity.id
_entity.type
_entity.pdbx_description
1 polymer ?
#
loop_
_entity_poly.entity_id
_entity_poly.type
_entity_poly.pdbx_seq_one_letter_code
_entity_poly.pdbx_strand_id
1 'polypeptide(L)'
;MIFVNPSFLFALFALAIPIAVHLFNFRKYKHFYFSNTLFLHELKEQTKRQSQLKKLLILSLRLLAVAFIVLAFARPFIPLEDNTKQLKGISYVACYIDNSFSMENVSKRGTLLDEAKDKTKSIVDAYAEDDQFLLITNDFQPKHQQFLTKEEIKKEIQNVQISSSSPQLETVMQYAMSFLTQRQTENKLTYLISDFQKSAISFSSLPKDKQIATYLVPLKANTVKNTYIDTAWFDSPVFQKGQEITLTVIVRNDTKENIEKLPIKLYINNTQKAVSSADIQSNGYAEVKMNFTLFEEGIQQAYVDIVDYPISFDDKLYLSFSVSNNYSIMSIYGEKESPYLYALFGADSNINYQPVQDRSIDYAILKQQDLIVLDQVK
;
A
#
# COMPACT_ATOMS: atom_id res chain seq x y z
N MET A 1 29.70 22.88 -5.06
CA MET A 1 29.57 21.85 -4.00
C MET A 1 28.92 22.50 -2.80
N ILE A 2 27.80 21.98 -2.35
CA ILE A 2 27.00 22.56 -1.26
C ILE A 2 27.01 21.55 -0.10
N PHE A 3 27.03 22.04 1.14
CA PHE A 3 27.01 21.21 2.35
C PHE A 3 25.65 21.34 3.03
N VAL A 4 25.05 20.22 3.41
CA VAL A 4 23.75 20.21 4.10
C VAL A 4 23.87 20.81 5.51
N ASN A 5 24.99 20.53 6.20
CA ASN A 5 25.26 21.06 7.53
C ASN A 5 26.63 21.76 7.57
N PRO A 6 26.73 23.02 7.11
CA PRO A 6 28.02 23.71 7.00
C PRO A 6 28.70 23.97 8.35
N SER A 7 27.95 24.00 9.46
CA SER A 7 28.51 24.17 10.81
C SER A 7 29.47 23.05 11.22
N PHE A 8 29.32 21.83 10.69
CA PHE A 8 30.23 20.72 11.00
C PHE A 8 31.64 20.93 10.43
N LEU A 9 31.84 21.85 9.48
CA LEU A 9 33.18 22.18 8.97
C LEU A 9 34.07 22.76 10.09
N PHE A 10 33.51 23.40 11.12
CA PHE A 10 34.30 23.85 12.28
C PHE A 10 34.94 22.67 13.05
N ALA A 11 34.38 21.46 12.94
CA ALA A 11 34.99 20.27 13.54
C ALA A 11 36.32 19.87 12.88
N LEU A 12 36.70 20.43 11.71
CA LEU A 12 38.04 20.24 11.14
C LEU A 12 39.15 20.74 12.08
N PHE A 13 38.86 21.66 13.02
CA PHE A 13 39.84 22.06 14.04
C PHE A 13 40.30 20.87 14.91
N ALA A 14 39.52 19.78 14.99
CA ALA A 14 39.93 18.55 15.68
C ALA A 14 41.14 17.87 15.01
N LEU A 15 41.47 18.17 13.75
CA LEU A 15 42.70 17.73 13.09
C LEU A 15 43.97 18.24 13.79
N ALA A 16 43.87 19.32 14.57
CA ALA A 16 44.98 19.81 15.38
C ALA A 16 45.43 18.80 16.45
N ILE A 17 44.54 17.91 16.92
CA ILE A 17 44.86 16.95 17.99
C ILE A 17 45.88 15.90 17.52
N PRO A 18 45.68 15.14 16.42
CA PRO A 18 46.70 14.23 15.90
C PRO A 18 48.02 14.91 15.55
N ILE A 19 47.97 16.14 15.03
CA ILE A 19 49.16 16.94 14.69
C ILE A 19 49.93 17.29 15.95
N ALA A 20 49.24 17.81 16.97
CA ALA A 20 49.85 18.14 18.26
C ALA A 20 50.46 16.90 18.92
N VAL A 21 49.76 15.77 18.97
CA VAL A 21 50.27 14.51 19.52
C VAL A 21 51.48 13.99 18.74
N HIS A 22 51.54 14.22 17.43
CA HIS A 22 52.69 13.84 16.61
C HIS A 22 53.92 14.74 16.84
N LEU A 23 53.70 16.05 16.98
CA LEU A 23 54.76 17.04 17.20
C LEU A 23 55.32 16.95 18.63
N PHE A 24 54.44 16.77 19.61
CA PHE A 24 54.81 16.56 21.01
C PHE A 24 55.14 15.10 21.26
N ASN A 25 56.37 14.73 20.93
CA ASN A 25 56.88 13.39 21.12
C ASN A 25 57.19 13.15 22.62
N PHE A 26 56.17 12.81 23.42
CA PHE A 26 56.24 12.64 24.88
C PHE A 26 57.11 11.47 25.39
N ARG A 27 57.91 10.81 24.54
CA ARG A 27 58.82 9.73 24.95
C ARG A 27 60.20 10.28 25.32
N LYS A 28 60.52 10.25 26.61
CA LYS A 28 61.90 10.37 27.09
C LYS A 28 62.69 9.15 26.63
N TYR A 29 63.76 9.36 25.87
CA TYR A 29 64.68 8.29 25.48
C TYR A 29 65.43 7.79 26.74
N LYS A 30 65.34 6.49 27.05
CA LYS A 30 66.19 5.85 28.06
C LYS A 30 67.52 5.50 27.42
N HIS A 31 68.62 6.02 27.98
CA HIS A 31 69.97 5.67 27.55
C HIS A 31 70.37 4.32 28.18
N PHE A 32 70.86 3.41 27.35
CA PHE A 32 71.50 2.16 27.76
C PHE A 32 72.93 2.17 27.20
N TYR A 33 73.91 1.84 28.05
CA TYR A 33 75.32 1.74 27.64
C TYR A 33 75.58 0.32 27.12
N PHE A 34 76.21 0.21 25.94
CA PHE A 34 76.52 -1.06 25.29
C PHE A 34 77.93 -1.00 24.67
N SER A 35 78.72 -2.07 24.82
CA SER A 35 80.18 -2.01 24.64
C SER A 35 80.70 -2.14 23.19
N ASN A 36 79.84 -2.34 22.18
CA ASN A 36 80.29 -2.39 20.78
C ASN A 36 79.25 -1.82 19.81
N THR A 37 79.51 -0.64 19.23
CA THR A 37 78.53 0.17 18.47
C THR A 37 78.78 0.24 16.96
N LEU A 38 79.88 -0.34 16.47
CA LEU A 38 80.30 -0.20 15.07
C LEU A 38 79.31 -0.82 14.08
N PHE A 39 78.74 -2.00 14.40
CA PHE A 39 77.74 -2.67 13.54
C PHE A 39 76.33 -2.06 13.62
N LEU A 40 76.05 -1.22 14.63
CA LEU A 40 74.73 -0.64 14.88
C LEU A 40 74.48 0.69 14.16
N HIS A 41 75.52 1.32 13.60
CA HIS A 41 75.40 2.62 12.93
C HIS A 41 74.80 2.48 11.51
N GLU A 42 75.25 1.48 10.75
CA GLU A 42 74.78 1.21 9.38
C GLU A 42 73.31 0.74 9.35
N LEU A 43 72.91 -0.12 10.30
CA LEU A 43 71.51 -0.55 10.46
C LEU A 43 70.59 0.59 10.91
N LYS A 44 71.11 1.59 11.65
CA LYS A 44 70.34 2.75 12.14
C LYS A 44 69.91 3.68 11.01
N GLU A 45 70.71 3.89 9.98
CA GLU A 45 70.33 4.80 8.88
C GLU A 45 69.23 4.21 7.99
N GLN A 46 69.31 2.92 7.63
CA GLN A 46 68.28 2.26 6.81
C GLN A 46 66.93 2.17 7.55
N THR A 47 66.94 1.79 8.84
CA THR A 47 65.69 1.70 9.64
C THR A 47 65.08 3.06 9.95
N LYS A 48 65.89 4.13 10.11
CA LYS A 48 65.40 5.48 10.38
C LYS A 48 64.61 6.06 9.20
N ARG A 49 65.05 5.84 7.95
CA ARG A 49 64.32 6.28 6.74
C ARG A 49 62.96 5.60 6.60
N GLN A 50 62.90 4.27 6.73
CA GLN A 50 61.63 3.54 6.67
C GLN A 50 60.68 3.88 7.83
N SER A 51 61.23 4.10 9.03
CA SER A 51 60.44 4.50 10.20
C SER A 51 59.81 5.88 10.05
N GLN A 52 60.53 6.86 9.48
CA GLN A 52 59.99 8.20 9.23
C GLN A 52 58.88 8.17 8.17
N LEU A 53 59.04 7.39 7.10
CA LEU A 53 58.05 7.25 6.05
C LEU A 53 56.76 6.58 6.57
N LYS A 54 56.89 5.51 7.37
CA LYS A 54 55.74 4.90 8.05
C LYS A 54 55.04 5.88 9.01
N LYS A 55 55.80 6.70 9.75
CA LYS A 55 55.23 7.71 10.66
C LYS A 55 54.42 8.78 9.92
N LEU A 56 54.94 9.27 8.79
CA LEU A 56 54.22 10.24 7.94
C LEU A 56 52.95 9.63 7.33
N LEU A 57 53.02 8.38 6.85
CA LEU A 57 51.84 7.67 6.32
C LEU A 57 50.77 7.45 7.39
N ILE A 58 51.17 7.00 8.60
CA ILE A 58 50.23 6.80 9.72
C ILE A 58 49.59 8.13 10.16
N LEU A 59 50.36 9.22 10.18
CA LEU A 59 49.84 10.55 10.50
C LEU A 59 48.82 10.99 9.44
N SER A 60 49.16 10.85 8.16
CA SER A 60 48.27 11.19 7.04
C SER A 60 46.96 10.40 7.10
N LEU A 61 47.03 9.09 7.32
CA LEU A 61 45.85 8.23 7.49
C LEU A 61 44.97 8.66 8.68
N ARG A 62 45.58 9.03 9.82
CA ARG A 62 44.82 9.54 10.98
C ARG A 62 44.11 10.86 10.67
N LEU A 63 44.76 11.76 9.95
CA LEU A 63 44.16 13.03 9.54
C LEU A 63 43.04 12.83 8.53
N LEU A 64 43.25 11.97 7.53
CA LEU A 64 42.22 11.61 6.56
C LEU A 64 41.02 10.94 7.21
N ALA A 65 41.22 10.05 8.18
CA ALA A 65 40.13 9.40 8.91
C ALA A 65 39.25 10.43 9.63
N VAL A 66 39.85 11.38 10.36
CA VAL A 66 39.12 12.46 11.05
C VAL A 66 38.44 13.38 10.02
N ALA A 67 39.12 13.73 8.94
CA ALA A 67 38.54 14.56 7.88
C ALA A 67 37.33 13.89 7.21
N PHE A 68 37.38 12.59 6.93
CA PHE A 68 36.26 11.84 6.36
C PHE A 68 35.09 11.70 7.32
N ILE A 69 35.33 11.57 8.63
CA ILE A 69 34.25 11.60 9.63
C ILE A 69 33.56 12.97 9.59
N VAL A 70 34.32 14.05 9.59
CA VAL A 70 33.76 15.41 9.54
C VAL A 70 32.99 15.63 8.24
N LEU A 71 33.51 15.18 7.09
CA LEU A 71 32.81 15.26 5.81
C LEU A 71 31.54 14.39 5.77
N ALA A 72 31.55 13.20 6.39
CA ALA A 72 30.37 12.35 6.48
C ALA A 72 29.21 13.04 7.23
N PHE A 73 29.52 13.82 8.27
CA PHE A 73 28.53 14.63 8.98
C PHE A 73 28.15 15.93 8.24
N ALA A 74 29.10 16.57 7.55
CA ALA A 74 28.84 17.75 6.73
C ALA A 74 27.98 17.45 5.50
N ARG A 75 27.95 16.18 5.05
CA ARG A 75 27.19 15.68 3.89
C ARG A 75 27.37 16.58 2.66
N PRO A 76 28.58 16.64 2.08
CA PRO A 76 28.77 17.35 0.83
C PRO A 76 27.93 16.72 -0.28
N PHE A 77 27.25 17.54 -1.05
CA PHE A 77 26.67 17.12 -2.31
C PHE A 77 27.13 18.02 -3.46
N ILE A 78 27.34 17.39 -4.61
CA ILE A 78 27.61 18.08 -5.86
C ILE A 78 26.24 18.20 -6.54
N PRO A 79 25.66 19.40 -6.68
CA PRO A 79 24.46 19.57 -7.49
C PRO A 79 24.80 19.15 -8.92
N LEU A 80 23.99 18.26 -9.50
CA LEU A 80 24.06 17.94 -10.92
C LEU A 80 23.62 19.19 -11.69
N GLU A 81 24.55 19.85 -12.37
CA GLU A 81 24.30 21.06 -13.16
C GLU A 81 23.49 20.80 -14.44
N ASP A 82 23.19 19.54 -14.78
CA ASP A 82 22.65 19.20 -16.10
C ASP A 82 21.12 19.36 -16.28
N ASN A 83 20.35 19.76 -15.27
CA ASN A 83 18.90 20.02 -15.44
C ASN A 83 18.35 21.21 -14.63
N THR A 84 19.21 22.05 -14.07
CA THR A 84 18.80 23.26 -13.34
C THR A 84 19.38 24.51 -13.98
N LYS A 85 19.30 24.61 -15.31
CA LYS A 85 18.96 25.94 -15.84
C LYS A 85 17.65 26.28 -15.15
N GLN A 86 17.68 27.29 -14.28
CA GLN A 86 16.48 28.01 -13.90
C GLN A 86 16.01 28.66 -15.19
N LEU A 87 15.36 27.85 -16.02
CA LEU A 87 14.95 28.19 -17.36
C LEU A 87 13.94 29.33 -17.19
N LYS A 88 14.27 30.51 -17.68
CA LYS A 88 13.41 31.68 -17.57
C LYS A 88 12.08 31.38 -18.28
N GLY A 89 10.95 31.54 -17.58
CA GLY A 89 9.62 31.39 -18.15
C GLY A 89 8.67 30.59 -17.25
N ILE A 90 7.40 30.53 -17.68
CA ILE A 90 6.33 29.80 -16.99
C ILE A 90 6.63 28.30 -16.99
N SER A 91 6.58 27.70 -15.81
CA SER A 91 6.71 26.27 -15.58
C SER A 91 5.34 25.58 -15.65
N TYR A 92 5.33 24.39 -16.23
CA TYR A 92 4.17 23.51 -16.26
C TYR A 92 4.52 22.26 -15.45
N VAL A 93 3.84 22.09 -14.32
CA VAL A 93 4.19 21.09 -13.31
C VAL A 93 3.03 20.11 -13.12
N ALA A 94 3.24 18.84 -13.46
CA ALA A 94 2.29 17.78 -13.15
C ALA A 94 2.59 17.21 -11.76
N CYS A 95 1.61 17.18 -10.89
CA CYS A 95 1.67 16.63 -9.54
C CYS A 95 0.73 15.44 -9.44
N TYR A 96 1.30 14.24 -9.42
CA TYR A 96 0.55 13.01 -9.15
C TYR A 96 0.53 12.72 -7.65
N ILE A 97 -0.66 12.64 -7.08
CA ILE A 97 -0.91 12.16 -5.73
C ILE A 97 -1.53 10.79 -5.82
N ASP A 98 -0.82 9.78 -5.36
CA ASP A 98 -1.39 8.45 -5.13
C ASP A 98 -2.46 8.55 -4.03
N ASN A 99 -3.67 8.11 -4.34
CA ASN A 99 -4.78 8.05 -3.41
C ASN A 99 -5.39 6.64 -3.33
N SER A 100 -4.59 5.61 -3.62
CA SER A 100 -4.98 4.21 -3.42
C SER A 100 -5.15 3.89 -1.94
N PHE A 101 -5.81 2.77 -1.64
CA PHE A 101 -6.03 2.31 -0.26
C PHE A 101 -4.77 2.17 0.59
N SER A 102 -3.60 1.90 -0.02
CA SER A 102 -2.35 1.85 0.75
C SER A 102 -2.00 3.17 1.43
N MET A 103 -2.54 4.27 0.93
CA MET A 103 -2.28 5.61 1.44
C MET A 103 -3.03 5.91 2.74
N GLU A 104 -3.91 5.01 3.21
CA GLU A 104 -4.52 5.05 4.56
C GLU A 104 -3.52 4.72 5.67
N ASN A 105 -2.40 4.06 5.34
CA ASN A 105 -1.38 3.71 6.33
C ASN A 105 -0.86 4.94 7.08
N VAL A 106 -0.44 4.73 8.33
CA VAL A 106 0.01 5.82 9.21
C VAL A 106 1.51 6.07 9.07
N SER A 107 1.85 7.34 8.87
CA SER A 107 3.18 7.91 8.88
C SER A 107 3.43 8.65 10.21
N LYS A 108 4.58 9.33 10.37
CA LYS A 108 4.87 10.11 11.59
C LYS A 108 3.97 11.33 11.73
N ARG A 109 3.26 11.72 10.68
CA ARG A 109 2.55 13.01 10.57
C ARG A 109 1.05 12.87 10.28
N GLY A 110 0.49 11.67 10.35
CA GLY A 110 -0.89 11.39 9.96
C GLY A 110 -0.97 10.20 9.01
N THR A 111 -2.00 10.15 8.15
CA THR A 111 -2.05 9.18 7.05
C THR A 111 -1.00 9.49 5.99
N LEU A 112 -0.62 8.52 5.15
CA LEU A 112 0.27 8.78 4.02
C LEU A 112 -0.39 9.73 3.01
N LEU A 113 -1.70 9.68 2.82
CA LEU A 113 -2.42 10.61 1.97
C LEU A 113 -2.29 12.06 2.48
N ASP A 114 -2.41 12.28 3.79
CA ASP A 114 -2.22 13.61 4.38
C ASP A 114 -0.78 14.11 4.18
N GLU A 115 0.21 13.23 4.39
CA GLU A 115 1.61 13.56 4.08
C GLU A 115 1.84 13.86 2.59
N ALA A 116 1.15 13.15 1.70
CA ALA A 116 1.21 13.38 0.26
C ALA A 116 0.64 14.75 -0.12
N LYS A 117 -0.49 15.14 0.47
CA LYS A 117 -1.11 16.46 0.30
C LYS A 117 -0.17 17.58 0.77
N ASP A 118 0.41 17.43 1.96
CA ASP A 118 1.34 18.42 2.53
C ASP A 118 2.61 18.59 1.70
N LYS A 119 3.19 17.48 1.22
CA LYS A 119 4.36 17.52 0.32
C LYS A 119 4.02 18.17 -1.01
N THR A 120 2.88 17.82 -1.60
CA THR A 120 2.43 18.43 -2.86
C THR A 120 2.23 19.93 -2.70
N LYS A 121 1.62 20.36 -1.59
CA LYS A 121 1.49 21.79 -1.27
C LYS A 121 2.86 22.48 -1.14
N SER A 122 3.81 21.85 -0.45
CA SER A 122 5.17 22.37 -0.31
C SER A 122 5.90 22.47 -1.65
N ILE A 123 5.66 21.53 -2.57
CA ILE A 123 6.18 21.59 -3.95
C ILE A 123 5.57 22.79 -4.67
N VAL A 124 4.24 22.91 -4.67
CA VAL A 124 3.53 24.04 -5.30
C VAL A 124 4.01 25.39 -4.75
N ASP A 125 4.25 25.50 -3.44
CA ASP A 125 4.72 26.73 -2.79
C ASP A 125 6.14 27.16 -3.23
N ALA A 126 6.97 26.24 -3.71
CA ALA A 126 8.32 26.53 -4.19
C ALA A 126 8.36 27.17 -5.60
N TYR A 127 7.24 27.17 -6.32
CA TYR A 127 7.09 27.72 -7.67
C TYR A 127 6.51 29.14 -7.66
N ALA A 128 6.66 29.86 -8.77
CA ALA A 128 6.18 31.22 -8.94
C ALA A 128 4.64 31.27 -9.06
N GLU A 129 4.05 32.46 -8.94
CA GLU A 129 2.59 32.64 -8.97
C GLU A 129 1.97 32.43 -10.37
N ASP A 130 2.75 32.66 -11.42
CA ASP A 130 2.36 32.49 -12.82
C ASP A 130 2.54 31.04 -13.34
N ASP A 131 3.22 30.19 -12.57
CA ASP A 131 3.40 28.77 -12.90
C ASP A 131 2.06 28.02 -12.90
N GLN A 132 1.97 27.00 -13.76
CA GLN A 132 0.75 26.26 -14.06
C GLN A 132 0.88 24.81 -13.60
N PHE A 133 -0.16 24.29 -12.94
CA PHE A 133 -0.09 22.97 -12.33
C PHE A 133 -1.16 22.01 -12.84
N LEU A 134 -0.83 20.74 -13.00
CA LEU A 134 -1.76 19.68 -13.33
C LEU A 134 -1.82 18.71 -12.16
N LEU A 135 -2.95 18.64 -11.45
CA LEU A 135 -3.16 17.63 -10.42
C LEU A 135 -3.56 16.31 -11.08
N ILE A 136 -3.00 15.18 -10.65
CA ILE A 136 -3.38 13.85 -11.12
C ILE A 136 -3.60 12.96 -9.91
N THR A 137 -4.70 12.22 -9.90
CA THR A 137 -5.03 11.19 -8.89
C THR A 137 -5.37 9.89 -9.61
N ASN A 138 -5.51 8.78 -8.88
CA ASN A 138 -5.78 7.45 -9.46
C ASN A 138 -7.14 7.38 -10.19
N ASP A 139 -8.04 8.31 -9.89
CA ASP A 139 -9.38 8.39 -10.47
C ASP A 139 -9.43 9.07 -11.84
N PHE A 140 -8.36 9.76 -12.26
CA PHE A 140 -8.32 10.58 -13.48
C PHE A 140 -9.56 11.49 -13.65
N GLN A 141 -9.99 12.13 -12.56
CA GLN A 141 -11.23 12.92 -12.55
C GLN A 141 -11.23 13.99 -13.65
N PRO A 142 -12.34 14.21 -14.38
CA PRO A 142 -12.38 15.18 -15.49
C PRO A 142 -11.98 16.60 -15.10
N LYS A 143 -12.27 17.03 -13.86
CA LYS A 143 -11.85 18.34 -13.33
C LYS A 143 -10.33 18.53 -13.26
N HIS A 144 -9.56 17.43 -13.31
CA HIS A 144 -8.11 17.41 -13.33
C HIS A 144 -7.51 17.40 -14.76
N GLN A 145 -8.34 17.58 -15.81
CA GLN A 145 -7.90 17.64 -17.21
C GLN A 145 -7.41 19.01 -17.69
N GLN A 146 -7.24 19.97 -16.77
CA GLN A 146 -6.78 21.32 -17.09
C GLN A 146 -5.66 21.76 -16.16
N PHE A 147 -4.86 22.72 -16.64
CA PHE A 147 -3.88 23.38 -15.80
C PHE A 147 -4.59 24.36 -14.86
N LEU A 148 -4.15 24.35 -13.61
CA LEU A 148 -4.66 25.13 -12.50
C LEU A 148 -3.61 26.16 -12.09
N THR A 149 -4.08 27.30 -11.62
CA THR A 149 -3.24 28.27 -10.89
C THR A 149 -2.80 27.71 -9.55
N LYS A 150 -1.80 28.35 -8.94
CA LYS A 150 -1.26 28.00 -7.62
C LYS A 150 -2.34 27.92 -6.53
N GLU A 151 -3.30 28.84 -6.54
CA GLU A 151 -4.38 28.88 -5.55
C GLU A 151 -5.47 27.83 -5.81
N GLU A 152 -5.78 27.54 -7.07
CA GLU A 152 -6.76 26.51 -7.44
C GLU A 152 -6.25 25.11 -7.11
N ILE A 153 -5.00 24.78 -7.46
CA ILE A 153 -4.46 23.45 -7.15
C ILE A 153 -4.40 23.19 -5.64
N LYS A 154 -4.09 24.20 -4.82
CA LYS A 154 -4.08 24.06 -3.36
C LYS A 154 -5.45 23.64 -2.82
N LYS A 155 -6.53 24.17 -3.37
CA LYS A 155 -7.90 23.78 -3.00
C LYS A 155 -8.21 22.36 -3.44
N GLU A 156 -7.84 21.99 -4.66
CA GLU A 156 -8.06 20.64 -5.18
C GLU A 156 -7.27 19.56 -4.42
N ILE A 157 -6.02 19.86 -4.02
CA ILE A 157 -5.19 18.96 -3.19
C ILE A 157 -5.91 18.62 -1.88
N GLN A 158 -6.54 19.60 -1.22
CA GLN A 158 -7.26 19.36 0.04
C GLN A 158 -8.44 18.40 -0.15
N ASN A 159 -9.11 18.47 -1.31
CA ASN A 159 -10.28 17.68 -1.65
C ASN A 159 -9.97 16.24 -2.08
N VAL A 160 -8.69 15.87 -2.27
CA VAL A 160 -8.33 14.48 -2.65
C VAL A 160 -8.74 13.53 -1.53
N GLN A 161 -9.45 12.45 -1.88
CA GLN A 161 -9.88 11.41 -0.95
C GLN A 161 -9.31 10.06 -1.40
N ILE A 162 -9.27 9.09 -0.50
CA ILE A 162 -8.91 7.71 -0.83
C ILE A 162 -9.87 7.15 -1.90
N SER A 163 -9.32 6.36 -2.80
CA SER A 163 -10.03 5.69 -3.88
C SER A 163 -9.61 4.23 -4.01
N SER A 164 -10.54 3.41 -4.48
CA SER A 164 -10.30 2.03 -4.89
C SER A 164 -9.55 1.91 -6.22
N SER A 165 -9.42 3.01 -6.97
CA SER A 165 -8.65 3.03 -8.21
C SER A 165 -7.16 2.92 -7.92
N SER A 166 -6.48 2.00 -8.61
CA SER A 166 -5.04 1.79 -8.50
C SER A 166 -4.42 1.51 -9.89
N PRO A 167 -4.41 2.51 -10.80
CA PRO A 167 -3.84 2.34 -12.13
C PRO A 167 -2.33 2.10 -12.06
N GLN A 168 -1.78 1.48 -13.10
CA GLN A 168 -0.32 1.35 -13.22
C GLN A 168 0.33 2.73 -13.37
N LEU A 169 1.49 2.91 -12.73
CA LEU A 169 2.23 4.18 -12.77
C LEU A 169 2.58 4.62 -14.20
N GLU A 170 2.75 3.67 -15.11
CA GLU A 170 2.96 3.93 -16.53
C GLU A 170 1.79 4.71 -17.15
N THR A 171 0.54 4.30 -16.88
CA THR A 171 -0.66 4.99 -17.37
C THR A 171 -0.76 6.41 -16.82
N VAL A 172 -0.45 6.59 -15.53
CA VAL A 172 -0.40 7.90 -14.88
C VAL A 172 0.63 8.81 -15.58
N MET A 173 1.82 8.28 -15.87
CA MET A 173 2.86 9.05 -16.55
C MET A 173 2.49 9.38 -18.00
N GLN A 174 1.95 8.43 -18.76
CA GLN A 174 1.46 8.68 -20.12
C GLN A 174 0.40 9.77 -20.13
N TYR A 175 -0.53 9.72 -19.17
CA TYR A 175 -1.55 10.74 -18.98
C TYR A 175 -0.92 12.11 -18.73
N ALA A 176 -0.01 12.24 -17.75
CA ALA A 176 0.70 13.49 -17.47
C ALA A 176 1.44 14.04 -18.71
N MET A 177 2.15 13.18 -19.43
CA MET A 177 2.90 13.54 -20.63
C MET A 177 1.99 14.05 -21.75
N SER A 178 0.79 13.50 -21.90
CA SER A 178 -0.17 13.92 -22.93
C SER A 178 -0.54 15.41 -22.83
N PHE A 179 -0.56 15.97 -21.61
CA PHE A 179 -0.81 17.39 -21.38
C PHE A 179 0.46 18.25 -21.45
N LEU A 180 1.58 17.75 -20.92
CA LEU A 180 2.84 18.50 -20.87
C LEU A 180 3.48 18.66 -22.26
N THR A 181 3.43 17.62 -23.10
CA THR A 181 4.03 17.64 -24.45
C THR A 181 3.40 18.67 -25.37
N GLN A 182 2.13 19.05 -25.15
CA GLN A 182 1.44 20.09 -25.90
C GLN A 182 1.96 21.51 -25.61
N ARG A 183 2.80 21.68 -24.58
CA ARG A 183 3.28 23.00 -24.14
C ARG A 183 4.62 23.34 -24.79
N GLN A 184 4.66 24.53 -25.41
CA GLN A 184 5.83 25.11 -26.07
C GLN A 184 6.76 25.82 -25.04
N THR A 185 7.16 25.09 -24.00
CA THR A 185 8.14 25.52 -23.00
C THR A 185 9.10 24.37 -22.71
N GLU A 186 10.32 24.68 -22.25
CA GLU A 186 11.27 23.69 -21.75
C GLU A 186 11.05 23.40 -20.25
N ASN A 187 10.21 24.17 -19.56
CA ASN A 187 9.99 24.10 -18.11
C ASN A 187 8.88 23.10 -17.76
N LYS A 188 9.08 21.83 -18.11
CA LYS A 188 8.08 20.78 -17.91
C LYS A 188 8.57 19.80 -16.85
N LEU A 189 7.81 19.66 -15.77
CA LEU A 189 8.19 18.83 -14.64
C LEU A 189 7.03 17.92 -14.21
N THR A 190 7.36 16.74 -13.70
CA THR A 190 6.42 15.79 -13.13
C THR A 190 6.91 15.36 -11.75
N TYR A 191 6.08 15.51 -10.74
CA TYR A 191 6.28 14.96 -9.40
C TYR A 191 5.34 13.77 -9.19
N LEU A 192 5.90 12.62 -8.81
CA LEU A 192 5.13 11.44 -8.45
C LEU A 192 5.23 11.23 -6.93
N ILE A 193 4.13 11.45 -6.22
CA ILE A 193 4.05 11.34 -4.76
C ILE A 193 3.25 10.07 -4.41
N SER A 194 3.93 9.04 -3.91
CA SER A 194 3.36 7.70 -3.65
C SER A 194 4.20 6.94 -2.62
N ASP A 195 3.61 5.92 -1.99
CA ASP A 195 4.35 4.89 -1.23
C ASP A 195 5.09 3.89 -2.12
N PHE A 196 4.85 3.97 -3.43
CA PHE A 196 5.44 3.20 -4.49
C PHE A 196 5.31 1.68 -4.29
N GLN A 197 4.08 1.20 -4.07
CA GLN A 197 3.81 -0.23 -3.96
C GLN A 197 4.27 -1.03 -5.18
N LYS A 198 4.81 -2.23 -4.94
CA LYS A 198 5.31 -3.13 -6.01
C LYS A 198 4.23 -3.52 -7.02
N SER A 199 2.98 -3.62 -6.58
CA SER A 199 1.82 -3.95 -7.41
C SER A 199 1.53 -2.90 -8.48
N ALA A 200 1.81 -1.62 -8.19
CA ALA A 200 1.47 -0.50 -9.06
C ALA A 200 2.61 -0.11 -10.04
N ILE A 201 3.82 -0.68 -9.89
CA ILE A 201 5.02 -0.13 -10.53
C ILE A 201 5.81 -1.14 -11.33
N SER A 202 6.09 -0.74 -12.57
CA SER A 202 7.14 -1.27 -13.41
C SER A 202 8.05 -0.12 -13.85
N PHE A 203 9.16 0.12 -13.14
CA PHE A 203 10.09 1.22 -13.48
C PHE A 203 10.73 1.07 -14.87
N SER A 204 10.84 -0.17 -15.37
CA SER A 204 11.39 -0.45 -16.70
C SER A 204 10.50 0.04 -17.84
N SER A 205 9.18 0.13 -17.61
CA SER A 205 8.20 0.54 -18.63
C SER A 205 7.78 2.00 -18.53
N LEU A 206 8.30 2.76 -17.58
CA LEU A 206 7.96 4.17 -17.46
C LEU A 206 8.38 4.94 -18.71
N PRO A 207 7.47 5.71 -19.33
CA PRO A 207 7.79 6.49 -20.51
C PRO A 207 8.84 7.54 -20.13
N LYS A 208 9.81 7.75 -21.02
CA LYS A 208 10.90 8.71 -20.82
C LYS A 208 10.84 9.78 -21.89
N ASP A 209 10.69 11.02 -21.45
CA ASP A 209 10.87 12.20 -22.30
C ASP A 209 12.05 13.01 -21.75
N LYS A 210 13.03 13.31 -22.60
CA LYS A 210 14.21 14.09 -22.20
C LYS A 210 13.88 15.55 -21.89
N GLN A 211 12.72 16.05 -22.35
CA GLN A 211 12.26 17.41 -22.10
C GLN A 211 11.39 17.54 -20.85
N ILE A 212 11.07 16.44 -20.15
CA ILE A 212 10.23 16.44 -18.96
C ILE A 212 11.02 15.87 -17.78
N ALA A 213 11.38 16.74 -16.84
CA ALA A 213 12.06 16.31 -15.62
C ALA A 213 11.07 15.58 -14.70
N THR A 214 11.38 14.34 -14.32
CA THR A 214 10.53 13.52 -13.44
C THR A 214 11.19 13.32 -12.08
N TYR A 215 10.47 13.63 -11.01
CA TYR A 215 10.90 13.48 -9.62
C TYR A 215 10.00 12.49 -8.89
N LEU A 216 10.62 11.54 -8.20
CA LEU A 216 9.93 10.57 -7.34
C LEU A 216 10.00 11.04 -5.89
N VAL A 217 8.85 11.12 -5.23
CA VAL A 217 8.72 11.56 -3.83
C VAL A 217 8.18 10.40 -3.01
N PRO A 218 9.05 9.48 -2.53
CA PRO A 218 8.61 8.28 -1.84
C PRO A 218 8.10 8.58 -0.44
N LEU A 219 6.95 8.00 -0.12
CA LEU A 219 6.35 8.00 1.20
C LEU A 219 6.65 6.66 1.90
N LYS A 220 6.74 6.68 3.23
CA LYS A 220 7.02 5.49 4.02
C LYS A 220 6.08 5.40 5.21
N ALA A 221 5.30 4.34 5.27
CA ALA A 221 4.55 3.97 6.46
C ALA A 221 5.52 3.59 7.60
N ASN A 222 5.18 3.94 8.84
CA ASN A 222 5.94 3.50 10.01
C ASN A 222 5.51 2.09 10.46
N THR A 223 4.22 1.82 10.38
CA THR A 223 3.58 0.60 10.83
C THR A 223 2.51 0.22 9.83
N VAL A 224 2.59 -1.00 9.31
CA VAL A 224 1.53 -1.61 8.52
C VAL A 224 0.84 -2.58 9.46
N LYS A 225 -0.38 -2.24 9.88
CA LYS A 225 -1.27 -3.11 10.66
C LYS A 225 -2.52 -3.28 9.80
N ASN A 226 -2.84 -4.52 9.45
CA ASN A 226 -4.03 -4.85 8.69
C ASN A 226 -4.65 -6.15 9.19
N THR A 227 -5.93 -6.09 9.48
CA THR A 227 -6.79 -7.19 9.88
C THR A 227 -8.00 -7.12 8.98
N TYR A 228 -8.27 -8.18 8.22
CA TYR A 228 -9.28 -8.13 7.16
C TYR A 228 -10.10 -9.40 7.11
N ILE A 229 -11.28 -9.28 6.50
CA ILE A 229 -12.14 -10.42 6.21
C ILE A 229 -11.65 -11.03 4.90
N ASP A 230 -11.16 -12.27 4.96
CA ASP A 230 -10.63 -12.97 3.79
C ASP A 230 -11.77 -13.59 2.97
N THR A 231 -12.64 -14.35 3.64
CA THR A 231 -13.70 -15.10 2.99
C THR A 231 -14.89 -15.32 3.91
N ALA A 232 -16.08 -15.51 3.31
CA ALA A 232 -17.27 -15.96 4.03
C ALA A 232 -18.13 -16.87 3.13
N TRP A 233 -18.73 -17.90 3.71
CA TRP A 233 -19.61 -18.83 3.00
C TRP A 233 -20.67 -19.41 3.93
N PHE A 234 -21.76 -19.90 3.33
CA PHE A 234 -22.81 -20.61 4.04
C PHE A 234 -22.53 -22.11 4.08
N ASP A 235 -22.83 -22.76 5.20
CA ASP A 235 -22.71 -24.22 5.33
C ASP A 235 -23.79 -24.97 4.52
N SER A 236 -24.90 -24.30 4.17
CA SER A 236 -26.00 -24.81 3.33
C SER A 236 -26.31 -23.85 2.18
N PRO A 237 -26.60 -24.34 0.97
CA PRO A 237 -27.02 -23.51 -0.17
C PRO A 237 -28.51 -23.18 -0.17
N VAL A 238 -29.30 -23.83 0.70
CA VAL A 238 -30.77 -23.69 0.78
C VAL A 238 -31.12 -22.86 2.00
N PHE A 239 -31.88 -21.79 1.79
CA PHE A 239 -32.29 -20.86 2.85
C PHE A 239 -33.81 -20.82 2.94
N GLN A 240 -34.34 -21.33 4.04
CA GLN A 240 -35.77 -21.36 4.32
C GLN A 240 -36.13 -20.43 5.47
N LYS A 241 -37.39 -19.98 5.45
CA LYS A 241 -37.95 -19.13 6.50
C LYS A 241 -37.93 -19.83 7.85
N GLY A 242 -37.47 -19.13 8.88
CA GLY A 242 -37.47 -19.62 10.26
C GLY A 242 -36.42 -20.70 10.56
N GLN A 243 -35.63 -21.12 9.58
CA GLN A 243 -34.50 -22.03 9.81
C GLN A 243 -33.26 -21.26 10.27
N GLU A 244 -32.46 -21.92 11.11
CA GLU A 244 -31.14 -21.42 11.50
C GLU A 244 -30.19 -21.53 10.31
N ILE A 245 -29.54 -20.41 9.98
CA ILE A 245 -28.53 -20.29 8.93
C ILE A 245 -27.19 -20.06 9.62
N THR A 246 -26.18 -20.81 9.19
CA THR A 246 -24.80 -20.67 9.65
C THR A 246 -23.95 -20.04 8.55
N LEU A 247 -23.38 -18.87 8.83
CA LEU A 247 -22.36 -18.22 8.01
C LEU A 247 -21.00 -18.46 8.66
N THR A 248 -20.07 -19.06 7.94
CA THR A 248 -18.67 -19.21 8.34
C THR A 248 -17.85 -18.08 7.74
N VAL A 249 -17.03 -17.42 8.55
CA VAL A 249 -16.20 -16.26 8.17
C VAL A 249 -14.75 -16.55 8.55
N ILE A 250 -13.81 -16.27 7.63
CA ILE A 250 -12.38 -16.28 7.90
C ILE A 250 -11.90 -14.84 8.03
N VAL A 251 -11.30 -14.53 9.18
CA VAL A 251 -10.65 -13.25 9.45
C VAL A 251 -9.15 -13.47 9.60
N ARG A 252 -8.34 -12.63 8.96
CA ARG A 252 -6.88 -12.74 8.95
C ARG A 252 -6.23 -11.56 9.64
N ASN A 253 -5.11 -11.83 10.29
CA ASN A 253 -4.30 -10.84 10.97
C ASN A 253 -2.89 -10.87 10.37
N ASP A 254 -2.56 -9.91 9.50
CA ASP A 254 -1.22 -9.78 8.90
C ASP A 254 -0.27 -8.93 9.77
N THR A 255 -0.65 -8.66 11.02
CA THR A 255 0.17 -7.91 11.97
C THR A 255 1.13 -8.80 12.75
N LYS A 256 2.11 -8.16 13.40
CA LYS A 256 3.10 -8.82 14.28
C LYS A 256 2.58 -9.05 15.70
N GLU A 257 1.38 -8.58 16.01
CA GLU A 257 0.77 -8.64 17.33
C GLU A 257 -0.41 -9.62 17.30
N ASN A 258 -0.70 -10.25 18.44
CA ASN A 258 -1.91 -11.03 18.59
C ASN A 258 -3.09 -10.07 18.78
N ILE A 259 -4.23 -10.40 18.18
CA ILE A 259 -5.47 -9.67 18.35
C ILE A 259 -6.37 -10.51 19.25
N GLU A 260 -6.86 -9.90 20.33
CA GLU A 260 -7.77 -10.53 21.27
C GLU A 260 -9.17 -9.94 21.15
N LYS A 261 -10.18 -10.80 21.10
CA LYS A 261 -11.61 -10.48 21.11
C LYS A 261 -12.02 -9.47 20.04
N LEU A 262 -11.51 -9.60 18.82
CA LEU A 262 -11.94 -8.79 17.68
C LEU A 262 -13.43 -8.99 17.44
N PRO A 263 -14.29 -7.97 17.56
CA PRO A 263 -15.72 -8.11 17.32
C PRO A 263 -16.00 -8.24 15.82
N ILE A 264 -16.78 -9.26 15.45
CA ILE A 264 -17.21 -9.53 14.08
C ILE A 264 -18.74 -9.46 14.07
N LYS A 265 -19.29 -8.56 13.25
CA LYS A 265 -20.73 -8.28 13.20
C LYS A 265 -21.30 -8.68 11.85
N LEU A 266 -22.44 -9.35 11.86
CA LEU A 266 -23.21 -9.68 10.66
C LEU A 266 -24.44 -8.80 10.60
N TYR A 267 -24.60 -8.11 9.47
CA TYR A 267 -25.78 -7.32 9.16
C TYR A 267 -26.51 -7.94 7.98
N ILE A 268 -27.83 -8.02 8.09
CA ILE A 268 -28.74 -8.39 7.01
C ILE A 268 -29.75 -7.25 6.85
N ASN A 269 -29.91 -6.72 5.64
CA ASN A 269 -30.78 -5.57 5.32
C ASN A 269 -30.54 -4.40 6.30
N ASN A 270 -29.27 -4.06 6.53
CA ASN A 270 -28.80 -3.04 7.49
C ASN A 270 -29.19 -3.27 8.96
N THR A 271 -29.68 -4.46 9.31
CA THR A 271 -30.00 -4.84 10.69
C THR A 271 -28.99 -5.85 11.21
N GLN A 272 -28.37 -5.58 12.37
CA GLN A 272 -27.43 -6.53 12.98
C GLN A 272 -28.17 -7.82 13.37
N LYS A 273 -27.78 -8.95 12.81
CA LYS A 273 -28.39 -10.27 13.09
C LYS A 273 -27.55 -11.13 14.02
N ALA A 274 -26.23 -11.02 13.94
CA ALA A 274 -25.32 -11.78 14.80
C ALA A 274 -24.08 -10.96 15.14
N VAL A 275 -23.46 -11.29 16.26
CA VAL A 275 -22.16 -10.76 16.69
C VAL A 275 -21.37 -11.90 17.30
N SER A 276 -20.08 -11.98 16.97
CA SER A 276 -19.12 -12.92 17.53
C SER A 276 -17.81 -12.22 17.81
N SER A 277 -16.85 -12.93 18.38
CA SER A 277 -15.50 -12.42 18.61
C SER A 277 -14.44 -13.45 18.28
N ALA A 278 -13.30 -13.02 17.76
CA ALA A 278 -12.17 -13.89 17.45
C ALA A 278 -10.88 -13.45 18.17
N ASP A 279 -10.12 -14.44 18.65
CA ASP A 279 -8.72 -14.28 19.02
C ASP A 279 -7.86 -14.75 17.84
N ILE A 280 -7.05 -13.86 17.27
CA ILE A 280 -6.27 -14.12 16.06
C ILE A 280 -4.79 -13.94 16.37
N GLN A 281 -4.03 -15.02 16.24
CA GLN A 281 -2.57 -14.97 16.41
C GLN A 281 -1.93 -14.09 15.33
N SER A 282 -0.75 -13.55 15.63
CA SER A 282 0.06 -12.80 14.67
C SER A 282 0.32 -13.62 13.39
N ASN A 283 0.12 -13.00 12.23
CA ASN A 283 0.22 -13.64 10.90
C ASN A 283 -0.66 -14.89 10.77
N GLY A 284 -1.77 -14.93 11.53
CA GLY A 284 -2.69 -16.05 11.62
C GLY A 284 -4.08 -15.72 11.07
N TYR A 285 -4.98 -16.67 11.24
CA TYR A 285 -6.39 -16.51 10.90
C TYR A 285 -7.28 -17.16 11.97
N ALA A 286 -8.54 -16.74 12.02
CA ALA A 286 -9.57 -17.36 12.82
C ALA A 286 -10.79 -17.68 11.96
N GLU A 287 -11.36 -18.86 12.19
CA GLU A 287 -12.66 -19.26 11.63
C GLU A 287 -13.76 -18.96 12.65
N VAL A 288 -14.77 -18.23 12.21
CA VAL A 288 -15.88 -17.78 13.06
C VAL A 288 -17.20 -18.18 12.44
N LYS A 289 -17.97 -18.94 13.20
CA LYS A 289 -19.33 -19.34 12.81
C LYS A 289 -20.34 -18.38 13.43
N MET A 290 -21.21 -17.84 12.59
CA MET A 290 -22.25 -16.89 12.95
C MET A 290 -23.61 -17.47 12.59
N ASN A 291 -24.41 -17.76 13.61
CA ASN A 291 -25.74 -18.33 13.44
C ASN A 291 -26.80 -17.23 13.52
N PHE A 292 -27.80 -17.29 12.64
CA PHE A 292 -28.92 -16.36 12.62
C PHE A 292 -30.16 -16.99 11.97
N THR A 293 -31.32 -16.37 12.14
CA THR A 293 -32.58 -16.83 11.55
C THR A 293 -33.26 -15.68 10.80
N LEU A 294 -33.85 -15.98 9.65
CA LEU A 294 -34.58 -15.00 8.83
C LEU A 294 -36.04 -15.40 8.66
N PHE A 295 -36.91 -14.38 8.64
CA PHE A 295 -38.35 -14.54 8.43
C PHE A 295 -38.87 -13.81 7.18
N GLU A 296 -38.00 -13.02 6.54
CA GLU A 296 -38.28 -12.27 5.31
C GLU A 296 -37.88 -13.10 4.09
N GLU A 297 -38.69 -13.04 3.04
CA GLU A 297 -38.48 -13.74 1.78
C GLU A 297 -37.74 -12.85 0.78
N GLY A 298 -37.22 -13.47 -0.29
CA GLY A 298 -36.55 -12.79 -1.38
C GLY A 298 -35.07 -12.57 -1.15
N ILE A 299 -34.47 -11.70 -1.96
CA ILE A 299 -33.03 -11.42 -1.93
C ILE A 299 -32.70 -10.64 -0.66
N GLN A 300 -31.81 -11.22 0.13
CA GLN A 300 -31.27 -10.65 1.34
C GLN A 300 -29.90 -10.04 1.04
N GLN A 301 -29.70 -8.79 1.48
CA GLN A 301 -28.43 -8.10 1.37
C GLN A 301 -27.68 -8.23 2.69
N ALA A 302 -26.48 -8.79 2.65
CA ALA A 302 -25.72 -9.10 3.84
C ALA A 302 -24.31 -8.50 3.77
N TYR A 303 -23.78 -8.12 4.92
CA TYR A 303 -22.37 -7.81 5.05
C TYR A 303 -21.84 -8.19 6.42
N VAL A 304 -20.60 -8.66 6.43
CA VAL A 304 -19.81 -8.86 7.65
C VAL A 304 -18.93 -7.62 7.84
N ASP A 305 -18.81 -7.17 9.08
CA ASP A 305 -18.15 -5.93 9.48
C ASP A 305 -17.22 -6.22 10.66
N ILE A 306 -15.96 -5.83 10.52
CA ILE A 306 -14.97 -5.76 11.60
C ILE A 306 -14.57 -4.30 11.83
N VAL A 307 -13.77 -4.04 12.85
CA VAL A 307 -13.22 -2.70 13.10
C VAL A 307 -11.71 -2.84 13.22
N ASP A 308 -10.99 -2.32 12.24
CA ASP A 308 -9.54 -2.21 12.28
C ASP A 308 -9.07 -0.75 12.27
N TYR A 309 -7.80 -0.54 12.62
CA TYR A 309 -7.12 0.74 12.52
C TYR A 309 -5.61 0.52 12.27
N PRO A 310 -5.00 1.25 11.32
CA PRO A 310 -5.53 2.43 10.63
C PRO A 310 -6.20 2.17 9.28
N ILE A 311 -6.06 0.96 8.75
CA ILE A 311 -6.65 0.56 7.48
C ILE A 311 -8.08 0.11 7.76
N SER A 312 -9.04 0.53 6.94
CA SER A 312 -10.46 0.15 7.12
C SER A 312 -11.23 -0.15 5.83
N PHE A 313 -10.57 -0.05 4.68
CA PHE A 313 -11.25 -0.24 3.39
C PHE A 313 -11.72 -1.69 3.16
N ASP A 314 -11.10 -2.67 3.82
CA ASP A 314 -11.35 -4.11 3.74
C ASP A 314 -12.05 -4.68 4.99
N ASP A 315 -12.56 -3.81 5.86
CA ASP A 315 -13.31 -4.19 7.07
C ASP A 315 -14.71 -4.76 6.78
N LYS A 316 -15.19 -4.61 5.53
CA LYS A 316 -16.53 -5.04 5.11
C LYS A 316 -16.51 -6.01 3.95
N LEU A 317 -17.10 -7.19 4.17
CA LEU A 317 -17.35 -8.17 3.12
C LEU A 317 -18.85 -8.26 2.83
N TYR A 318 -19.25 -7.93 1.60
CA TYR A 318 -20.65 -7.97 1.15
C TYR A 318 -20.98 -9.31 0.50
N LEU A 319 -22.19 -9.81 0.75
CA LEU A 319 -22.75 -11.02 0.17
C LEU A 319 -24.27 -10.87 -0.02
N SER A 320 -24.85 -11.67 -0.91
CA SER A 320 -26.30 -11.73 -1.12
C SER A 320 -26.76 -13.16 -1.34
N PHE A 321 -27.97 -13.47 -0.87
CA PHE A 321 -28.58 -14.78 -0.98
C PHE A 321 -30.11 -14.66 -1.02
N SER A 322 -30.80 -15.67 -1.53
CA SER A 322 -32.26 -15.66 -1.64
C SER A 322 -32.87 -16.59 -0.60
N VAL A 323 -33.82 -16.07 0.17
CA VAL A 323 -34.65 -16.87 1.08
C VAL A 323 -35.97 -17.19 0.39
N SER A 324 -36.24 -18.47 0.23
CA SER A 324 -37.50 -18.96 -0.34
C SER A 324 -38.29 -19.69 0.73
N ASN A 325 -39.60 -19.47 0.73
CA ASN A 325 -40.48 -20.11 1.70
C ASN A 325 -40.84 -21.52 1.24
N ASN A 326 -41.21 -21.67 -0.03
CA ASN A 326 -41.60 -22.95 -0.62
C ASN A 326 -40.91 -23.17 -1.97
N TYR A 327 -40.58 -24.42 -2.28
CA TYR A 327 -40.14 -24.85 -3.60
C TYR A 327 -41.30 -25.52 -4.35
N SER A 328 -41.55 -25.11 -5.59
CA SER A 328 -42.57 -25.75 -6.43
C SER A 328 -41.96 -26.84 -7.27
N ILE A 329 -42.38 -28.08 -7.02
CA ILE A 329 -41.88 -29.26 -7.71
C ILE A 329 -43.04 -29.92 -8.45
N MET A 330 -42.91 -30.03 -9.76
CA MET A 330 -43.88 -30.74 -10.59
C MET A 330 -43.34 -32.12 -10.95
N SER A 331 -44.17 -33.14 -10.73
CA SER A 331 -43.89 -34.50 -11.21
C SER A 331 -44.85 -34.83 -12.34
N ILE A 332 -44.30 -34.99 -13.55
CA ILE A 332 -45.06 -35.38 -14.73
C ILE A 332 -44.97 -36.89 -14.86
N TYR A 333 -46.07 -37.60 -14.65
CA TYR A 333 -46.11 -39.06 -14.68
C TYR A 333 -46.88 -39.59 -15.90
N GLY A 334 -46.50 -40.77 -16.40
CA GLY A 334 -47.17 -41.44 -17.51
C GLY A 334 -48.51 -42.08 -17.13
N GLU A 335 -48.48 -43.35 -16.71
CA GLU A 335 -49.71 -44.10 -16.38
C GLU A 335 -50.13 -43.99 -14.92
N LYS A 336 -49.17 -43.89 -13.99
CA LYS A 336 -49.44 -43.85 -12.54
C LYS A 336 -48.40 -43.00 -11.82
N GLU A 337 -48.85 -42.22 -10.84
CA GLU A 337 -47.98 -41.46 -9.94
C GLU A 337 -47.08 -42.39 -9.10
N SER A 338 -45.80 -42.01 -8.96
CA SER A 338 -44.85 -42.73 -8.12
C SER A 338 -45.06 -42.42 -6.63
N PRO A 339 -45.36 -43.44 -5.79
CA PRO A 339 -45.49 -43.24 -4.35
C PRO A 339 -44.18 -42.80 -3.69
N TYR A 340 -43.03 -43.07 -4.33
CA TYR A 340 -41.72 -42.68 -3.82
C TYR A 340 -41.45 -41.18 -3.99
N LEU A 341 -41.92 -40.57 -5.09
CA LEU A 341 -41.79 -39.13 -5.31
C LEU A 341 -42.68 -38.35 -4.34
N TYR A 342 -43.90 -38.83 -4.09
CA TYR A 342 -44.76 -38.25 -3.06
C TYR A 342 -44.14 -38.39 -1.66
N ALA A 343 -43.60 -39.57 -1.30
CA ALA A 343 -42.94 -39.76 -0.01
C ALA A 343 -41.70 -38.87 0.18
N LEU A 344 -40.96 -38.59 -0.90
CA LEU A 344 -39.77 -37.76 -0.88
C LEU A 344 -40.09 -36.25 -0.80
N PHE A 345 -41.05 -35.78 -1.61
CA PHE A 345 -41.33 -34.35 -1.77
C PHE A 345 -42.63 -33.90 -1.10
N GLY A 346 -43.69 -34.69 -1.21
CA GLY A 346 -45.03 -34.34 -0.71
C GLY A 346 -45.17 -34.37 0.81
N ALA A 347 -44.21 -34.96 1.53
CA ALA A 347 -44.17 -34.97 2.99
C ALA A 347 -43.53 -33.71 3.59
N ASP A 348 -42.81 -32.90 2.80
CA ASP A 348 -42.16 -31.68 3.25
C ASP A 348 -43.11 -30.48 3.08
N SER A 349 -43.45 -29.79 4.17
CA SER A 349 -44.34 -28.63 4.15
C SER A 349 -43.78 -27.44 3.34
N ASN A 350 -42.47 -27.42 3.10
CA ASN A 350 -41.78 -26.38 2.33
C ASN A 350 -41.71 -26.73 0.84
N ILE A 351 -42.32 -27.84 0.41
CA ILE A 351 -42.37 -28.24 -0.99
C ILE A 351 -43.84 -28.28 -1.45
N ASN A 352 -44.16 -27.43 -2.42
CA ASN A 352 -45.40 -27.51 -3.16
C ASN A 352 -45.25 -28.59 -4.25
N TYR A 353 -45.53 -29.84 -3.88
CA TYR A 353 -45.47 -30.98 -4.80
C TYR A 353 -46.76 -31.11 -5.61
N GLN A 354 -46.64 -31.07 -6.94
CA GLN A 354 -47.76 -31.15 -7.88
C GLN A 354 -47.57 -32.32 -8.85
N PRO A 355 -48.25 -33.46 -8.63
CA PRO A 355 -48.27 -34.55 -9.60
C PRO A 355 -49.25 -34.23 -10.74
N VAL A 356 -48.79 -34.36 -11.98
CA VAL A 356 -49.56 -34.07 -13.20
C VAL A 356 -49.38 -35.22 -14.19
N GLN A 357 -50.47 -35.69 -14.79
CA GLN A 357 -50.37 -36.69 -15.85
C GLN A 357 -49.83 -36.06 -17.14
N ASP A 358 -48.98 -36.78 -17.87
CA ASP A 358 -48.35 -36.34 -19.13
C ASP A 358 -49.32 -35.79 -20.19
N ARG A 359 -50.57 -36.26 -20.22
CA ARG A 359 -51.65 -35.81 -21.11
C ARG A 359 -52.39 -34.56 -20.66
N SER A 360 -52.12 -34.06 -19.46
CA SER A 360 -52.86 -32.95 -18.83
C SER A 360 -51.95 -31.82 -18.35
N ILE A 361 -50.76 -31.70 -18.96
CA ILE A 361 -49.80 -30.66 -18.64
C ILE A 361 -50.32 -29.29 -19.07
N ASP A 362 -50.40 -28.36 -18.13
CA ASP A 362 -50.48 -26.94 -18.45
C ASP A 362 -49.06 -26.38 -18.68
N TYR A 363 -48.74 -26.12 -19.95
CA TYR A 363 -47.41 -25.61 -20.32
C TYR A 363 -47.12 -24.21 -19.77
N ALA A 364 -48.14 -23.44 -19.37
CA ALA A 364 -47.95 -22.09 -18.84
C ALA A 364 -47.31 -22.08 -17.44
N ILE A 365 -47.59 -23.10 -16.63
CA ILE A 365 -47.10 -23.21 -15.25
C ILE A 365 -45.71 -23.84 -15.15
N LEU A 366 -45.17 -24.43 -16.23
CA LEU A 366 -43.84 -25.03 -16.23
C LEU A 366 -42.74 -24.02 -15.90
N LYS A 367 -42.88 -22.76 -16.34
CA LYS A 367 -41.92 -21.68 -16.03
C LYS A 367 -41.90 -21.27 -14.56
N GLN A 368 -42.89 -21.72 -13.78
CA GLN A 368 -43.06 -21.37 -12.37
C GLN A 368 -42.56 -22.48 -11.43
N GLN A 369 -42.08 -23.60 -11.99
CA GLN A 369 -41.56 -24.73 -11.22
C GLN A 369 -40.05 -24.58 -11.01
N ASP A 370 -39.59 -24.86 -9.79
CA ASP A 370 -38.16 -24.90 -9.45
C ASP A 370 -37.52 -26.21 -9.92
N LEU A 371 -38.32 -27.29 -9.96
CA LEU A 371 -37.91 -28.60 -10.47
C LEU A 371 -39.07 -29.28 -11.20
N ILE A 372 -38.77 -29.87 -12.36
CA ILE A 372 -39.70 -30.73 -13.09
C ILE A 372 -39.09 -32.13 -13.18
N VAL A 373 -39.82 -33.13 -12.67
CA VAL A 373 -39.44 -34.53 -12.71
C VAL A 373 -40.29 -35.26 -13.73
N LEU A 374 -39.67 -35.86 -14.74
CA LEU A 374 -40.35 -36.72 -15.71
C LEU A 374 -40.28 -38.18 -15.22
N ASP A 375 -41.43 -38.76 -14.91
CA ASP A 375 -41.55 -40.11 -14.37
C ASP A 375 -42.29 -41.03 -15.35
N GLN A 376 -41.51 -41.86 -16.06
CA GLN A 376 -42.02 -42.86 -17.01
C GLN A 376 -42.96 -42.28 -18.09
N VAL A 377 -42.71 -41.03 -18.49
CA VAL A 377 -43.38 -40.37 -19.62
C VAL A 377 -42.92 -41.02 -20.93
N LYS A 378 -43.86 -41.32 -21.85
CA LYS A 378 -43.58 -42.03 -23.11
C LYS A 378 -43.17 -41.11 -24.25
#